data_AF-A0A3D1RGB3-F1
#
_entry.id   AF-A0A3D1RGB3-F1
#
_cell.length_a   1.000
_cell.length_b   1.000
_cell.length_c   1.000
_cell.angle_alpha   90.00
_cell.angle_beta   90.00
_cell.angle_gamma   90.00
#
_symmetry.space_group_name_H-M   'P 1'
#
loop_
_entity.id
_entity.type
_entity.pdbx_description
1 polymer ?
#
loop_
_entity_poly.entity_id
_entity_poly.type
_entity_poly.pdbx_seq_one_letter_code
_entity_poly.pdbx_strand_id
1 'polypeptide(L)'
;MEYKIIKINEKEYPKKLKKIYAPPQELYVLGNSEILNENSIAIVGCRNCSTYGANMAKKFGYELSKKGINIISGLARGIDTYSHIGSLMANGKTIAVLGSGLDKIYPAENKKLCKAIIEKGGAIITEFPIGTKPEKTNFPIRNRIISGLSDGILVIEAKERSGTLITVGYGLEQGKEIFVIPRKYNK
;
A
#
# COMPACT_ATOMS: atom_id res chain seq x y z
N MET A 1 -3.67 -15.19 14.39
CA MET A 1 -2.51 -15.20 13.47
C MET A 1 -1.41 -14.48 14.20
N GLU A 2 -0.23 -15.08 14.25
CA GLU A 2 0.94 -14.47 14.88
C GLU A 2 1.43 -13.29 14.03
N TYR A 3 1.81 -12.19 14.68
CA TYR A 3 2.38 -11.01 14.03
C TYR A 3 3.72 -10.68 14.68
N LYS A 4 4.60 -10.04 13.92
CA LYS A 4 5.90 -9.54 14.40
C LYS A 4 5.80 -8.05 14.67
N ILE A 5 6.52 -7.57 15.68
CA ILE A 5 6.79 -6.15 15.88
C ILE A 5 8.25 -5.94 15.47
N ILE A 6 8.48 -5.02 14.53
CA ILE A 6 9.82 -4.63 14.09
C ILE A 6 10.07 -3.19 14.54
N LYS A 7 11.10 -2.97 15.34
CA LYS A 7 11.45 -1.65 15.88
C LYS A 7 12.47 -0.93 15.01
N ILE A 8 12.46 0.41 14.98
CA ILE A 8 13.33 1.23 14.12
C ILE A 8 14.84 0.99 14.29
N ASN A 9 15.25 0.53 15.47
CA ASN A 9 16.64 0.19 15.79
C ASN A 9 17.03 -1.25 15.40
N GLU A 10 16.08 -2.09 15.00
CA GLU A 10 16.34 -3.47 14.59
C GLU A 10 16.84 -3.53 13.15
N LYS A 11 17.71 -4.52 12.88
CA LYS A 11 18.31 -4.74 11.56
C LYS A 11 17.26 -5.04 10.47
N GLU A 12 16.13 -5.62 10.86
CA GLU A 12 15.04 -5.98 9.97
C GLU A 12 14.16 -4.80 9.56
N TYR A 13 14.28 -3.65 10.23
CA TYR A 13 13.46 -2.50 9.92
C TYR A 13 13.70 -2.03 8.47
N PRO A 14 12.64 -1.73 7.69
CA PRO A 14 12.80 -1.41 6.28
C PRO A 14 13.70 -0.19 6.04
N LYS A 15 14.78 -0.37 5.30
CA LYS A 15 15.82 0.66 5.08
C LYS A 15 15.24 1.90 4.38
N LYS A 16 14.31 1.70 3.44
CA LYS A 16 13.62 2.77 2.72
C LYS A 16 12.75 3.61 3.66
N LEU A 17 11.99 2.93 4.52
CA LEU A 17 11.09 3.57 5.48
C LEU A 17 11.87 4.33 6.56
N LYS A 18 13.05 3.85 6.96
CA LYS A 18 13.89 4.54 7.97
C LYS A 18 14.34 5.94 7.55
N LYS A 19 14.32 6.24 6.25
CA LYS A 19 14.81 7.51 5.67
C LYS A 19 13.73 8.59 5.53
N ILE A 20 12.45 8.26 5.74
CA ILE A 20 11.38 9.25 5.60
C ILE A 20 11.36 10.21 6.78
N TYR A 21 10.73 11.37 6.63
CA TYR A 21 10.39 12.23 7.76
C TYR A 21 9.39 11.51 8.70
N ALA A 22 9.68 11.54 10.00
CA ALA A 22 8.89 10.86 11.04
C ALA A 22 8.62 9.37 10.74
N PRO A 23 9.66 8.51 10.66
CA PRO A 23 9.47 7.08 10.44
C PRO A 23 8.76 6.42 11.64
N PRO A 24 7.91 5.39 11.42
CA PRO A 24 7.29 4.64 12.51
C PRO A 24 8.35 4.09 13.48
N GLN A 25 8.18 4.28 14.78
CA GLN A 25 9.10 3.71 15.77
C GLN A 25 8.94 2.18 15.86
N GLU A 26 7.73 1.69 15.64
CA GLU A 26 7.39 0.27 15.62
C GLU A 26 6.51 -0.01 14.39
N LEU A 27 6.73 -1.16 13.77
CA LEU A 27 5.94 -1.66 12.66
C LEU A 27 5.41 -3.04 13.01
N TYR A 28 4.08 -3.16 13.06
CA TYR A 28 3.39 -4.43 13.23
C TYR A 28 3.25 -5.09 11.86
N VAL A 29 3.75 -6.32 11.73
CA VAL A 29 3.83 -7.05 10.46
C VAL A 29 3.14 -8.40 10.61
N LEU A 30 2.18 -8.67 9.73
CA LEU A 30 1.52 -9.95 9.58
C LEU A 30 1.82 -10.50 8.18
N GLY A 31 2.43 -11.68 8.09
CA GLY A 31 2.91 -12.27 6.83
C GLY A 31 4.43 -12.14 6.68
N ASN A 32 4.92 -12.08 5.44
CA ASN A 32 6.36 -12.12 5.16
C ASN A 32 7.01 -10.73 5.34
N SER A 33 7.85 -10.53 6.34
CA SER A 33 8.55 -9.25 6.55
C SER A 33 9.71 -9.00 5.59
N GLU A 34 10.27 -10.02 4.93
CA GLU A 34 11.44 -9.89 4.06
C GLU A 34 11.15 -8.99 2.85
N ILE A 35 9.92 -9.04 2.34
CA ILE A 35 9.48 -8.32 1.14
C ILE A 35 9.46 -6.80 1.32
N LEU A 36 9.51 -6.31 2.57
CA LEU A 36 9.49 -4.88 2.90
C LEU A 36 10.76 -4.14 2.44
N ASN A 37 11.85 -4.87 2.17
CA ASN A 37 13.10 -4.32 1.63
C ASN A 37 13.31 -4.64 0.13
N GLU A 38 12.43 -5.44 -0.48
CA GLU A 38 12.49 -5.77 -1.91
C GLU A 38 12.02 -4.58 -2.79
N ASN A 39 12.26 -4.69 -4.09
CA ASN A 39 11.82 -3.69 -5.07
C ASN A 39 10.29 -3.62 -5.12
N SER A 40 9.74 -2.41 -5.07
CA SER A 40 8.31 -2.22 -4.93
C SER A 40 7.80 -0.91 -5.52
N ILE A 41 6.56 -0.94 -6.01
CA ILE A 41 5.85 0.24 -6.51
C ILE A 41 4.56 0.42 -5.72
N ALA A 42 4.31 1.65 -5.26
CA ALA A 42 3.04 2.02 -4.68
C ALA A 42 2.02 2.23 -5.80
N ILE A 43 0.87 1.54 -5.75
CA ILE A 43 -0.25 1.82 -6.66
C ILE A 43 -1.37 2.44 -5.84
N VAL A 44 -1.77 3.67 -6.20
CA VAL A 44 -2.72 4.47 -5.42
C VAL A 44 -3.78 5.12 -6.30
N GLY A 45 -4.97 5.33 -5.74
CA GLY A 45 -6.01 6.08 -6.42
C GLY A 45 -7.37 6.09 -5.73
N CYS A 46 -8.41 6.42 -6.50
CA CYS A 46 -9.77 6.62 -6.03
C CYS A 46 -10.37 5.36 -5.39
N ARG A 47 -11.08 5.57 -4.26
CA ARG A 47 -11.89 4.51 -3.61
C ARG A 47 -13.13 4.13 -4.42
N ASN A 48 -13.74 5.11 -5.07
CA ASN A 48 -14.83 4.94 -6.03
C ASN A 48 -14.27 5.23 -7.42
N CYS A 49 -13.51 4.27 -7.96
CA CYS A 49 -12.83 4.40 -9.25
C CYS A 49 -13.74 3.99 -10.40
N SER A 50 -13.47 4.52 -11.59
CA SER A 50 -14.13 4.06 -12.81
C SER A 50 -13.80 2.60 -13.15
N THR A 51 -14.58 1.98 -14.04
CA THR A 51 -14.26 0.66 -14.61
C THR A 51 -12.89 0.66 -15.29
N TYR A 52 -12.55 1.76 -15.98
CA TYR A 52 -11.22 1.94 -16.57
C TYR A 52 -10.12 1.95 -15.50
N GLY A 53 -10.31 2.74 -14.43
CA GLY A 53 -9.36 2.81 -13.32
C GLY A 53 -9.17 1.45 -12.63
N ALA A 54 -10.25 0.72 -12.38
CA ALA A 54 -10.18 -0.64 -11.84
C ALA A 54 -9.37 -1.59 -12.74
N ASN A 55 -9.64 -1.58 -14.04
CA ASN A 55 -8.93 -2.40 -15.02
C ASN A 55 -7.45 -2.03 -15.13
N MET A 56 -7.13 -0.73 -15.10
CA MET A 56 -5.74 -0.27 -15.12
C MET A 56 -5.00 -0.65 -13.85
N ALA A 57 -5.58 -0.44 -12.67
CA ALA A 57 -4.97 -0.84 -11.40
C ALA A 57 -4.66 -2.34 -11.37
N LYS A 58 -5.61 -3.16 -11.80
CA LYS A 58 -5.45 -4.61 -11.91
C LYS A 58 -4.37 -5.00 -12.92
N LYS A 59 -4.37 -4.37 -14.11
CA LYS A 59 -3.37 -4.60 -15.15
C LYS A 59 -1.96 -4.25 -14.67
N PHE A 60 -1.75 -3.06 -14.13
CA PHE A 60 -0.42 -2.65 -13.65
C PHE A 60 0.04 -3.48 -12.45
N GLY A 61 -0.87 -3.82 -11.52
CA GLY A 61 -0.56 -4.75 -10.43
C GLY A 61 -0.06 -6.11 -10.96
N TYR A 62 -0.71 -6.65 -12.00
CA TYR A 62 -0.29 -7.90 -12.64
C TYR A 62 1.06 -7.79 -13.35
N GLU A 63 1.20 -6.80 -14.24
CA GLU A 63 2.40 -6.66 -15.10
C GLU A 63 3.67 -6.35 -14.29
N LEU A 64 3.57 -5.52 -13.26
CA LEU A 64 4.71 -5.21 -12.38
C LEU A 64 5.10 -6.44 -11.56
N SER A 65 4.13 -7.16 -11.02
CA SER A 65 4.39 -8.39 -10.28
C SER A 65 4.94 -9.53 -11.14
N LYS A 66 4.55 -9.64 -12.41
CA LYS A 66 5.18 -10.55 -13.37
C LYS A 66 6.67 -10.29 -13.57
N LYS A 67 7.11 -9.04 -13.37
CA LYS A 67 8.51 -8.62 -13.42
C LYS A 67 9.24 -8.70 -12.08
N GLY A 68 8.61 -9.31 -11.06
CA GLY A 68 9.20 -9.45 -9.72
C GLY A 68 9.15 -8.17 -8.88
N ILE A 69 8.32 -7.19 -9.24
CA ILE A 69 8.14 -5.95 -8.47
C ILE A 69 6.93 -6.13 -7.54
N ASN A 70 7.15 -5.91 -6.25
CA ASN A 70 6.09 -6.00 -5.25
C ASN A 70 5.16 -4.79 -5.31
N ILE A 71 3.86 -5.01 -5.11
CA ILE A 71 2.89 -3.91 -5.06
C ILE A 71 2.69 -3.47 -3.61
N ILE A 72 2.70 -2.15 -3.37
CA ILE A 72 2.33 -1.55 -2.07
C ILE A 72 1.04 -0.76 -2.25
N SER A 73 0.07 -0.99 -1.37
CA SER A 73 -1.14 -0.15 -1.35
C SER A 73 -1.81 -0.16 0.03
N GLY A 74 -2.91 0.59 0.17
CA GLY A 74 -3.54 0.87 1.46
C GLY A 74 -4.71 -0.04 1.83
N LEU A 75 -4.95 -1.11 1.06
CA LEU A 75 -6.12 -2.01 1.19
C LEU A 75 -7.48 -1.28 1.15
N ALA A 76 -7.55 -0.05 0.64
CA ALA A 76 -8.82 0.65 0.50
C ALA A 76 -9.68 0.01 -0.60
N ARG A 77 -10.97 0.40 -0.68
CA ARG A 77 -11.80 0.09 -1.86
C ARG A 77 -11.17 0.66 -3.13
N GLY A 78 -11.59 0.15 -4.29
CA GLY A 78 -11.21 0.71 -5.59
C GLY A 78 -9.78 0.37 -5.98
N ILE A 79 -9.00 1.38 -6.36
CA ILE A 79 -7.66 1.19 -6.95
C ILE A 79 -6.75 0.30 -6.09
N ASP A 80 -6.71 0.54 -4.78
CA ASP A 80 -5.91 -0.27 -3.84
C ASP A 80 -6.30 -1.77 -3.92
N THR A 81 -7.58 -2.10 -3.75
CA THR A 81 -8.10 -3.47 -3.90
C THR A 81 -7.70 -4.10 -5.23
N TYR A 82 -7.92 -3.41 -6.35
CA TYR A 82 -7.65 -3.98 -7.68
C TYR A 82 -6.15 -4.15 -7.96
N SER A 83 -5.30 -3.27 -7.41
CA SER A 83 -3.84 -3.40 -7.51
C SER A 83 -3.32 -4.67 -6.82
N HIS A 84 -3.81 -4.94 -5.60
CA HIS A 84 -3.49 -6.16 -4.88
C HIS A 84 -3.99 -7.40 -5.62
N ILE A 85 -5.24 -7.38 -6.11
CA ILE A 85 -5.80 -8.50 -6.89
C ILE A 85 -4.94 -8.77 -8.13
N GLY A 86 -4.54 -7.73 -8.86
CA GLY A 86 -3.65 -7.85 -10.02
C GLY A 86 -2.34 -8.53 -9.68
N SER A 87 -1.70 -8.10 -8.60
CA SER A 87 -0.46 -8.70 -8.09
C SER A 87 -0.61 -10.18 -7.77
N LEU A 88 -1.67 -10.56 -7.04
CA LEU A 88 -1.93 -11.95 -6.66
C LEU A 88 -2.23 -12.84 -7.88
N MET A 89 -2.89 -12.31 -8.91
CA MET A 89 -3.13 -13.02 -10.17
C MET A 89 -1.84 -13.35 -10.93
N ALA A 90 -0.79 -12.55 -10.75
CA ALA A 90 0.53 -12.84 -11.31
C ALA A 90 1.33 -13.84 -10.46
N ASN A 91 0.76 -14.35 -9.35
CA ASN A 91 1.49 -15.02 -8.26
C ASN A 91 2.64 -14.16 -7.71
N GLY A 92 2.49 -12.83 -7.75
CA GLY A 92 3.42 -11.91 -7.11
C GLY A 92 3.10 -11.71 -5.63
N LYS A 93 3.98 -10.97 -4.96
CA LYS A 93 3.81 -10.57 -3.55
C LYS A 93 3.33 -9.11 -3.48
N THR A 94 2.55 -8.81 -2.45
CA THR A 94 2.04 -7.46 -2.23
C THR A 94 1.98 -7.12 -0.74
N ILE A 95 2.14 -5.83 -0.44
CA ILE A 95 2.17 -5.26 0.91
C ILE A 95 0.95 -4.34 1.07
N ALA A 96 0.05 -4.70 1.98
CA ALA A 96 -1.03 -3.83 2.40
C ALA A 96 -0.64 -3.08 3.67
N VAL A 97 -0.58 -1.76 3.59
CA VAL A 97 -0.36 -0.91 4.77
C VAL A 97 -1.75 -0.58 5.34
N LEU A 98 -2.00 -0.61 6.66
CA LEU A 98 -3.31 -0.32 7.28
C LEU A 98 -3.31 0.98 8.09
N GLY A 99 -4.45 1.67 8.11
CA GLY A 99 -4.71 2.84 8.97
C GLY A 99 -5.37 2.47 10.30
N SER A 100 -5.10 1.27 10.79
CA SER A 100 -5.75 0.64 11.95
C SER A 100 -4.84 -0.45 12.50
N GLY A 101 -5.17 -1.02 13.66
CA GLY A 101 -4.51 -2.22 14.16
C GLY A 101 -4.72 -3.41 13.23
N LEU A 102 -3.83 -4.41 13.30
CA LEU A 102 -3.91 -5.64 12.50
C LEU A 102 -5.19 -6.44 12.74
N ASP A 103 -5.83 -6.28 13.91
CA ASP A 103 -7.10 -6.91 14.29
C ASP A 103 -8.34 -6.19 13.72
N LYS A 104 -8.17 -5.00 13.12
CA LYS A 104 -9.26 -4.14 12.63
C LYS A 104 -9.19 -3.92 11.11
N ILE A 105 -9.23 -5.00 10.32
CA ILE A 105 -9.21 -4.91 8.85
C ILE A 105 -10.37 -4.04 8.33
N TYR A 106 -10.02 -2.99 7.59
CA TYR A 106 -10.95 -2.05 6.97
C TYR A 106 -10.56 -1.74 5.52
N PRO A 107 -11.52 -1.76 4.56
CA PRO A 107 -12.93 -2.11 4.74
C PRO A 107 -13.14 -3.61 5.00
N ALA A 108 -14.24 -3.97 5.68
CA ALA A 108 -14.50 -5.36 6.09
C ALA A 108 -14.63 -6.34 4.91
N GLU A 109 -15.06 -5.87 3.74
CA GLU A 109 -15.14 -6.67 2.50
C GLU A 109 -13.77 -7.14 2.00
N ASN A 110 -12.69 -6.42 2.32
CA ASN A 110 -11.33 -6.78 1.94
C ASN A 110 -10.69 -7.82 2.89
N LYS A 111 -11.41 -8.38 3.87
CA LYS A 111 -10.90 -9.44 4.76
C LYS A 111 -10.42 -10.67 3.99
N LYS A 112 -11.15 -11.10 2.95
CA LYS A 112 -10.74 -12.23 2.09
C LYS A 112 -9.47 -11.91 1.32
N LEU A 113 -9.36 -10.69 0.79
CA LEU A 113 -8.17 -10.21 0.10
C LEU A 113 -6.95 -10.17 1.05
N CYS A 114 -7.13 -9.64 2.26
CA CYS A 114 -6.10 -9.62 3.30
C CYS A 114 -5.55 -11.02 3.58
N LYS A 115 -6.43 -12.02 3.71
CA LYS A 115 -6.05 -13.42 3.89
C LYS A 115 -5.26 -13.95 2.69
N ALA A 116 -5.74 -13.69 1.47
CA ALA A 116 -5.07 -14.11 0.24
C ALA A 116 -3.67 -13.47 0.07
N ILE A 117 -3.49 -12.21 0.49
CA ILE A 117 -2.18 -11.55 0.50
C ILE A 117 -1.18 -12.33 1.36
N ILE A 118 -1.58 -12.72 2.57
CA ILE A 118 -0.72 -13.48 3.50
C ILE A 118 -0.43 -14.88 2.93
N GLU A 119 -1.45 -15.59 2.46
CA GLU A 119 -1.32 -16.96 1.90
C GLU A 119 -0.40 -17.02 0.68
N LYS A 120 -0.28 -15.93 -0.07
CA LYS A 120 0.61 -15.81 -1.23
C LYS A 120 1.98 -15.24 -0.90
N GLY A 121 2.36 -15.19 0.38
CA GLY A 121 3.67 -14.72 0.83
C GLY A 121 3.83 -13.19 0.83
N GLY A 122 2.72 -12.45 0.81
CA GLY A 122 2.66 -11.01 1.00
C GLY A 122 2.70 -10.61 2.49
N ALA A 123 2.45 -9.33 2.74
CA ALA A 123 2.45 -8.76 4.09
C ALA A 123 1.32 -7.76 4.31
N ILE A 124 0.81 -7.72 5.53
CA ILE A 124 -0.08 -6.69 6.05
C ILE A 124 0.67 -5.97 7.16
N ILE A 125 0.82 -4.66 7.03
CA ILE A 125 1.61 -3.86 7.99
C ILE A 125 0.82 -2.69 8.53
N THR A 126 1.18 -2.24 9.72
CA THR A 126 0.64 -1.02 10.32
C THR A 126 1.59 -0.46 11.34
N GLU A 127 1.55 0.85 11.55
CA GLU A 127 2.22 1.50 12.70
C GLU A 127 1.29 1.62 13.92
N PHE A 128 0.01 1.29 13.75
CA PHE A 128 -0.99 1.46 14.79
C PHE A 128 -1.04 0.20 15.68
N PRO A 129 -1.02 0.35 17.02
CA PRO A 129 -1.13 -0.77 17.95
C PRO A 129 -2.41 -1.60 17.76
N ILE A 130 -2.37 -2.85 18.21
CA ILE A 130 -3.54 -3.74 18.24
C ILE A 130 -4.70 -3.07 18.99
N GLY A 131 -5.91 -3.18 18.45
CA GLY A 131 -7.11 -2.54 18.95
C GLY A 131 -7.42 -1.18 18.32
N THR A 132 -6.45 -0.54 17.63
CA THR A 132 -6.66 0.77 17.00
C THR A 132 -7.72 0.70 15.90
N LYS A 133 -8.73 1.57 15.99
CA LYS A 133 -9.85 1.63 15.05
C LYS A 133 -9.45 2.32 13.73
N PRO A 134 -10.12 2.01 12.60
CA PRO A 134 -9.87 2.63 11.30
C PRO A 134 -10.46 4.05 11.22
N GLU A 135 -9.85 4.99 11.91
CA GLU A 135 -10.30 6.38 11.99
C GLU A 135 -9.89 7.21 10.77
N LYS A 136 -10.69 8.22 10.43
CA LYS A 136 -10.44 9.06 9.24
C LYS A 136 -9.06 9.73 9.26
N THR A 137 -8.60 10.12 10.45
CA THR A 137 -7.30 10.76 10.71
C THR A 137 -6.11 9.82 10.50
N ASN A 138 -6.31 8.50 10.63
CA ASN A 138 -5.23 7.52 10.49
C ASN A 138 -4.87 7.25 9.03
N PHE A 139 -5.82 7.38 8.09
CA PHE A 139 -5.54 7.07 6.68
C PHE A 139 -4.51 8.02 6.04
N PRO A 140 -4.57 9.36 6.25
CA PRO A 140 -3.52 10.26 5.81
C PRO A 140 -2.16 9.93 6.43
N ILE A 141 -2.10 9.65 7.73
CA ILE A 141 -0.84 9.33 8.44
C ILE A 141 -0.18 8.10 7.81
N ARG A 142 -0.95 7.02 7.63
CA ARG A 142 -0.50 5.77 7.01
C ARG A 142 0.10 5.95 5.61
N ASN A 143 -0.36 6.93 4.84
CA ASN A 143 0.05 7.10 3.45
C ASN A 143 1.55 7.45 3.29
N ARG A 144 2.20 8.02 4.32
CA ARG A 144 3.65 8.23 4.29
C ARG A 144 4.44 6.92 4.30
N ILE A 145 3.87 5.84 4.86
CA ILE A 145 4.48 4.51 4.87
C ILE A 145 4.37 3.87 3.49
N ILE A 146 3.22 4.03 2.82
CA ILE A 146 3.00 3.52 1.45
C ILE A 146 4.06 4.10 0.51
N SER A 147 4.19 5.42 0.50
CA SER A 147 5.20 6.13 -0.30
C SER A 147 6.62 5.77 0.16
N GLY A 148 6.86 5.75 1.48
CA GLY A 148 8.18 5.53 2.06
C GLY A 148 8.80 4.17 1.74
N LEU A 149 7.98 3.12 1.68
CA LEU A 149 8.43 1.77 1.33
C LEU A 149 8.60 1.56 -0.18
N SER A 150 7.95 2.38 -1.01
CA SER A 150 7.98 2.22 -2.47
C SER A 150 9.24 2.82 -3.09
N ASP A 151 9.66 2.31 -4.23
CA ASP A 151 10.72 2.90 -5.07
C ASP A 151 10.14 3.98 -6.01
N GLY A 152 8.85 3.91 -6.30
CA GLY A 152 8.10 4.91 -7.06
C GLY A 152 6.59 4.74 -6.84
N ILE A 153 5.82 5.76 -7.24
CA ILE A 153 4.38 5.82 -7.00
C ILE A 153 3.64 5.91 -8.35
N LEU A 154 2.76 4.96 -8.60
CA LEU A 154 1.86 4.94 -9.75
C LEU A 154 0.45 5.37 -9.33
N VAL A 155 0.03 6.53 -9.83
CA VAL A 155 -1.30 7.09 -9.64
C VAL A 155 -2.20 6.67 -10.80
N ILE A 156 -3.21 5.86 -10.50
CA ILE A 156 -4.13 5.36 -11.54
C ILE A 156 -5.26 6.34 -11.82
N GLU A 157 -5.93 6.80 -10.77
CA GLU A 157 -7.06 7.72 -10.88
C GLU A 157 -7.16 8.51 -9.58
N ALA A 158 -7.25 9.84 -9.66
CA ALA A 158 -7.41 10.71 -8.51
C ALA A 158 -8.44 11.79 -8.81
N LYS A 159 -9.21 12.19 -7.78
CA LYS A 159 -10.04 13.40 -7.81
C LYS A 159 -9.23 14.58 -7.26
N GLU A 160 -9.65 15.78 -7.64
CA GLU A 160 -9.17 17.00 -7.00
C GLU A 160 -9.42 16.91 -5.49
N ARG A 161 -8.42 17.25 -4.67
CA ARG A 161 -8.45 17.13 -3.19
C ARG A 161 -8.80 15.72 -2.68
N SER A 162 -8.12 14.70 -3.18
CA SER A 162 -8.29 13.31 -2.71
C SER A 162 -7.12 12.84 -1.83
N GLY A 163 -7.37 11.82 -1.00
CA GLY A 163 -6.32 11.19 -0.18
C GLY A 163 -5.16 10.61 -1.01
N THR A 164 -5.37 10.36 -2.30
CA THR A 164 -4.31 10.00 -3.25
C THR A 164 -3.28 11.13 -3.39
N LEU A 165 -3.71 12.39 -3.43
CA LEU A 165 -2.80 13.54 -3.53
C LEU A 165 -1.95 13.71 -2.26
N ILE A 166 -2.45 13.28 -1.11
CA ILE A 166 -1.66 13.24 0.14
C ILE A 166 -0.51 12.24 -0.02
N THR A 167 -0.75 11.05 -0.58
CA THR A 167 0.31 10.08 -0.84
C THR A 167 1.33 10.60 -1.85
N VAL A 168 0.87 11.31 -2.90
CA VAL A 168 1.76 11.97 -3.86
C VAL A 168 2.61 13.05 -3.18
N GLY A 169 2.01 13.87 -2.31
CA GLY A 169 2.73 14.87 -1.52
C GLY A 169 3.87 14.25 -0.70
N TYR A 170 3.57 13.22 0.09
CA TYR A 170 4.61 12.48 0.81
C TYR A 170 5.66 11.87 -0.12
N GLY A 171 5.25 11.33 -1.27
CA GLY A 171 6.17 10.80 -2.27
C GLY A 171 7.16 11.84 -2.77
N LEU A 172 6.67 13.04 -3.12
CA LEU A 172 7.51 14.15 -3.59
C LEU A 172 8.48 14.61 -2.49
N GLU A 173 8.00 14.76 -1.25
CA GLU A 173 8.84 15.11 -0.09
C GLU A 173 9.93 14.06 0.17
N GLN A 174 9.64 12.79 -0.09
CA GLN A 174 10.57 11.67 0.06
C GLN A 174 11.46 11.43 -1.18
N GLY A 175 11.38 12.30 -2.20
CA GLY A 175 12.17 12.18 -3.43
C GLY A 175 11.77 11.01 -4.33
N LYS A 176 10.51 10.57 -4.29
CA LYS A 176 9.99 9.48 -5.12
C LYS A 176 9.58 9.96 -6.51
N GLU A 177 9.82 9.12 -7.50
CA GLU A 177 9.25 9.33 -8.84
C GLU A 177 7.74 9.06 -8.82
N ILE A 178 7.00 9.96 -9.46
CA ILE A 178 5.55 9.90 -9.55
C ILE A 178 5.14 9.66 -11.00
N PHE A 179 4.46 8.54 -11.24
CA PHE A 179 3.88 8.17 -12.52
C PHE A 179 2.37 8.35 -12.47
N VAL A 180 1.79 8.87 -13.55
CA VAL A 180 0.33 9.08 -13.64
C VAL A 180 -0.19 8.41 -14.89
N ILE A 181 -1.25 7.62 -14.74
CA ILE A 181 -1.94 7.04 -15.90
C ILE A 181 -2.81 8.11 -16.54
N PRO A 182 -2.60 8.41 -17.83
CA PRO A 182 -3.42 9.38 -18.53
C PRO A 182 -4.85 8.86 -18.64
N ARG A 183 -5.82 9.76 -18.48
CA ARG A 183 -7.23 9.50 -18.78
C ARG A 183 -7.77 10.56 -19.71
N LYS A 184 -8.82 10.22 -20.44
CA LYS A 184 -9.54 11.21 -21.25
C LYS A 184 -10.06 12.31 -20.33
N TYR A 185 -9.72 13.56 -20.65
CA TYR A 185 -10.29 14.71 -19.98
C TYR A 185 -11.72 14.89 -20.50
N ASN A 186 -12.70 14.53 -19.69
CA ASN A 186 -14.11 14.80 -19.98
C ASN A 186 -14.48 16.06 -19.20
N LYS A 187 -14.64 17.16 -19.93
CA LYS A 187 -15.09 18.45 -19.41
C LYS A 187 -16.61 18.48 -19.36
#